data_AF-K9TYY9-F1
#
_entry.id   AF-K9TYY9-F1
#
_cell.length_a   1.000
_cell.length_b   1.000
_cell.length_c   1.000
_cell.angle_alpha   90.00
_cell.angle_beta   90.00
_cell.angle_gamma   90.00
#
_symmetry.space_group_name_H-M   'P 1'
#
loop_
_entity.id
_entity.type
_entity.pdbx_description
1 polymer ?
#
loop_
_entity_poly.entity_id
_entity_poly.type
_entity_poly.pdbx_seq_one_letter_code
_entity_poly.pdbx_strand_id
1 'polypeptide(L)' 'MHTSILDCVVEQLKDMPENLQQQVLEYARALVGSKIQGVPGQQLLRFADTIPTDDIQLMREAIEQGCEQVDTSEW' A
#
# COMPACT_ATOMS: atom_id res chain seq x y z
N MET A 1 25.29 28.74 -1.20
CA MET A 1 24.13 28.48 -0.34
C MET A 1 23.30 27.43 -1.04
N HIS A 2 23.02 26.28 -0.41
CA HIS A 2 22.12 25.30 -1.01
C HIS A 2 20.69 25.82 -0.89
N THR A 3 20.06 26.12 -2.01
CA THR A 3 18.64 26.51 -2.08
C THR A 3 17.78 25.33 -1.64
N SER A 4 16.75 25.57 -0.82
CA SER A 4 15.85 24.51 -0.39
C SER A 4 15.03 24.00 -1.58
N ILE A 5 14.67 22.71 -1.57
CA ILE A 5 13.72 22.15 -2.54
C ILE A 5 12.39 22.91 -2.49
N LEU A 6 11.98 23.37 -1.31
CA LEU A 6 10.77 24.21 -1.16
C LEU A 6 10.87 25.48 -2.00
N ASP A 7 12.00 26.19 -1.93
CA ASP A 7 12.21 27.45 -2.65
C ASP A 7 12.20 27.20 -4.16
N CYS A 8 12.86 26.14 -4.63
CA CYS A 8 12.85 25.75 -6.05
C CYS A 8 11.43 25.45 -6.55
N VAL A 9 10.62 24.76 -5.76
CA VAL A 9 9.21 24.47 -6.12
C VAL A 9 8.39 25.76 -6.16
N VAL A 10 8.58 26.66 -5.20
CA VAL A 10 7.88 27.95 -5.15
C VAL A 10 8.23 28.82 -6.36
N GLU A 11 9.51 28.91 -6.75
CA GLU A 11 9.91 29.68 -7.94
C GLU A 11 9.26 29.12 -9.21
N GLN A 12 9.26 27.80 -9.40
CA GLN A 12 8.64 27.19 -10.59
C GLN A 12 7.13 27.41 -10.64
N LEU A 13 6.45 27.47 -9.50
CA LEU A 13 5.01 27.71 -9.43
C LEU A 13 4.65 29.14 -9.85
N LYS A 14 5.49 30.15 -9.58
CA LYS A 14 5.19 31.56 -9.89
C LYS A 14 4.96 31.79 -11.38
N ASP A 15 5.65 31.07 -12.24
CA ASP A 15 5.55 31.20 -13.69
C ASP A 15 4.44 30.33 -14.31
N MET A 16 3.78 29.48 -13.51
CA MET A 16 2.72 28.61 -13.99
C MET A 16 1.35 29.32 -14.04
N PRO A 17 0.52 29.02 -15.06
CA PRO A 17 -0.91 29.31 -15.03
C PRO A 17 -1.61 28.70 -13.81
N GLU A 18 -2.64 29.37 -13.31
CA GLU A 18 -3.38 28.99 -12.09
C GLU A 18 -3.91 27.55 -12.13
N ASN A 19 -4.38 27.09 -13.28
CA ASN A 19 -4.88 25.71 -13.43
C ASN A 19 -3.79 24.65 -13.23
N LEU A 20 -2.53 24.96 -13.57
CA LEU A 20 -1.41 24.05 -13.33
C LEU A 20 -0.92 24.14 -11.88
N GLN A 21 -0.96 25.34 -11.27
CA GLN A 21 -0.70 25.49 -9.83
C GLN A 21 -1.70 24.66 -8.99
N GLN A 22 -2.98 24.70 -9.35
CA GLN A 22 -4.03 23.89 -8.75
C GLN A 22 -3.70 22.39 -8.83
N GLN A 23 -3.26 21.92 -10.01
CA GLN A 23 -2.89 20.52 -10.21
C GLN A 23 -1.70 20.10 -9.34
N VAL A 24 -0.68 20.95 -9.22
CA VAL A 24 0.47 20.69 -8.33
C VAL A 24 0.04 20.64 -6.86
N LEU A 25 -0.87 21.52 -6.45
CA LEU A 25 -1.42 21.53 -5.08
C LEU A 25 -2.21 20.24 -4.77
N GLU A 26 -3.03 19.77 -5.70
CA GLU A 26 -3.76 18.50 -5.56
C GLU A 26 -2.80 17.32 -5.47
N TYR A 27 -1.76 17.30 -6.30
CA TYR A 27 -0.72 16.27 -6.25
C TYR A 27 0.04 16.27 -4.92
N ALA A 28 0.44 17.44 -4.42
CA ALA A 28 1.11 17.55 -3.12
C ALA A 28 0.22 17.05 -1.96
N ARG A 29 -1.09 17.33 -1.99
CA ARG A 29 -2.06 16.80 -1.02
C ARG A 29 -2.15 15.27 -1.10
N ALA A 30 -2.19 14.72 -2.32
CA ALA A 30 -2.21 13.27 -2.52
C ALA A 30 -0.92 12.61 -1.99
N LEU A 31 0.25 13.23 -2.19
CA LEU A 31 1.53 12.74 -1.64
C LEU A 31 1.56 12.72 -0.11
N VAL A 32 0.92 13.70 0.55
CA VAL A 32 0.78 13.70 2.01
C VAL A 32 -0.13 12.56 2.46
N GLY A 33 -1.21 12.30 1.72
CA GLY A 33 -2.13 11.18 1.95
C GLY A 33 -1.53 9.81 1.61
N SER A 34 -0.53 9.75 0.72
CA SER A 34 0.12 8.52 0.27
C SER A 34 1.24 8.02 1.18
N LYS A 35 1.40 8.60 2.38
CA LYS A 35 2.17 7.93 3.44
C LYS A 35 1.59 6.53 3.57
N ILE A 36 2.43 5.49 3.45
CA ILE A 36 2.03 4.09 3.60
C ILE A 36 1.24 3.99 4.90
N GLN A 37 -0.08 3.87 4.79
CA GLN A 37 -0.96 3.70 5.93
C GLN A 37 -1.00 2.20 6.22
N GLY A 38 -0.07 1.76 7.07
CA GLY A 38 -0.15 0.44 7.67
C GLY A 38 -1.15 0.46 8.83
N VAL A 39 -1.80 -0.68 9.07
CA VAL A 39 -2.48 -0.92 10.34
C VAL A 39 -1.41 -1.23 11.39
N PRO A 40 -1.37 -0.54 12.55
CA PRO A 40 -0.43 -0.88 13.60
C PRO A 40 -0.55 -2.37 13.97
N GLY A 41 0.58 -3.10 14.05
CA GLY A 41 0.57 -4.54 14.32
C GLY A 41 -0.21 -4.92 15.59
N GLN A 42 -0.22 -4.04 16.59
CA GLN A 42 -1.04 -4.21 17.81
C GLN A 42 -2.54 -4.36 17.51
N GLN A 43 -3.06 -3.67 16.49
CA GLN A 43 -4.46 -3.80 16.08
C GLN A 43 -4.76 -5.10 15.34
N LEU A 44 -3.73 -5.82 14.85
CA LEU A 44 -3.88 -7.11 14.20
C LEU A 44 -3.97 -8.26 15.22
N LEU A 45 -3.53 -8.04 16.47
CA LEU A 45 -3.57 -9.07 17.53
C LEU A 45 -4.99 -9.59 17.82
N ARG A 46 -6.03 -8.80 17.52
CA ARG A 46 -7.43 -9.26 17.64
C ARG A 46 -7.78 -10.44 16.72
N PHE A 47 -6.97 -10.70 15.71
CA PHE A 47 -7.11 -11.82 14.78
C PHE A 47 -6.23 -13.01 15.16
N ALA A 48 -5.41 -12.90 16.21
CA ALA A 48 -4.70 -14.05 16.73
C ALA A 48 -5.71 -15.07 17.26
N ASP A 49 -5.50 -16.34 16.95
CA ASP A 49 -6.33 -17.46 17.39
C ASP A 49 -7.81 -17.39 16.95
N THR A 50 -8.16 -16.55 15.96
CA THR A 50 -9.56 -16.44 15.48
C THR A 50 -9.93 -17.50 14.45
N ILE A 51 -8.98 -18.30 13.97
CA ILE A 51 -9.25 -19.37 13.00
C ILE A 51 -9.73 -20.60 13.79
N PRO A 52 -10.96 -21.09 13.58
CA PRO A 52 -11.45 -22.31 14.20
C PRO A 52 -10.55 -23.51 13.88
N THR A 53 -10.43 -24.44 14.82
CA THR A 53 -9.59 -25.65 14.66
C THR A 53 -9.97 -26.46 13.41
N ASP A 54 -11.27 -26.56 13.12
CA ASP A 54 -11.76 -27.30 11.95
C ASP A 54 -11.29 -26.65 10.64
N ASP A 55 -11.28 -25.31 10.59
CA ASP A 55 -10.77 -24.56 9.45
C ASP A 55 -9.25 -24.70 9.31
N ILE A 56 -8.52 -24.73 10.43
CA ILE A 56 -7.06 -25.02 10.43
C ILE A 56 -6.80 -26.41 9.84
N GLN A 57 -7.62 -27.40 10.19
CA GLN A 57 -7.46 -28.77 9.70
C GLN A 57 -7.77 -28.85 8.19
N LEU A 58 -8.82 -28.18 7.74
CA LEU A 58 -9.16 -28.10 6.31
C LEU A 58 -8.04 -27.41 5.50
N MET A 59 -7.47 -26.32 6.01
CA MET A 59 -6.33 -25.64 5.39
C MET A 59 -5.11 -26.56 5.29
N ARG A 60 -4.82 -27.32 6.36
CA ARG A 60 -3.72 -28.29 6.38
C ARG A 60 -3.90 -29.35 5.30
N GLU A 61 -5.08 -29.96 5.22
CA GLU A 61 -5.39 -31.00 4.24
C GLU A 61 -5.27 -30.48 2.80
N ALA A 62 -5.78 -29.28 2.53
CA ALA A 62 -5.65 -28.65 1.21
C ALA A 62 -4.19 -28.39 0.81
N ILE A 63 -3.36 -27.92 1.76
CA ILE A 63 -1.93 -27.74 1.53
C ILE A 63 -1.26 -29.09 1.27
N GLU A 64 -1.51 -30.11 2.10
CA GLU A 64 -0.90 -31.44 1.93
C GLU A 64 -1.29 -32.10 0.59
N GLN A 65 -2.52 -31.89 0.14
CA GLN A 65 -3.01 -32.44 -1.13
C GLN A 65 -2.47 -31.70 -2.36
N GLY A 66 -2.28 -30.38 -2.27
CA GLY A 66 -1.92 -29.52 -3.41
C GLY A 66 -0.47 -29.03 -3.43
N CYS A 67 0.28 -29.12 -2.33
CA CYS A 67 1.66 -28.65 -2.27
C CYS A 67 2.54 -29.49 -3.20
N GLU A 68 3.38 -28.82 -3.98
CA GLU A 68 4.29 -29.45 -4.95
C GLU A 68 3.60 -30.30 -6.03
N GLN A 69 2.29 -30.21 -6.15
CA GLN A 69 1.52 -30.83 -7.23
C GLN A 69 1.40 -29.84 -8.38
N VAL A 70 1.69 -30.32 -9.59
CA VAL A 70 1.53 -29.57 -10.83
C VAL A 70 0.46 -30.28 -11.63
N ASP A 71 -0.72 -29.66 -11.75
CA ASP A 71 -1.71 -30.14 -12.71
C ASP A 71 -1.23 -29.79 -14.11
N THR A 72 -0.77 -30.82 -14.83
CA THR A 72 -0.25 -30.70 -16.19
C THR A 72 -1.36 -30.54 -17.24
N SER A 73 -2.62 -30.61 -16.83
CA SER A 73 -3.81 -30.52 -17.68
C SER A 73 -4.65 -29.26 -17.47
N GLU A 74 -4.30 -28.40 -16.50
CA GLU A 74 -4.99 -27.13 -16.24
C GLU A 74 -4.61 -25.97 -17.18
N TRP A 75 -3.87 -26.22 -18.27
CA TRP A 75 -3.47 -25.22 -19.27
C TRP A 75 -3.69 -25.68 -20.72
#